data_AF-A0A0C2S0X5-F1
#
_entry.id   AF-A0A0C2S0X5-F1
#
_cell.length_a   1.000
_cell.length_b   1.000
_cell.length_c   1.000
_cell.angle_alpha   90.00
_cell.angle_beta   90.00
_cell.angle_gamma   90.00
#
_symmetry.space_group_name_H-M   'P 1'
#
loop_
_entity.id
_entity.type
_entity.pdbx_description
1 polymer ?
#
loop_
_entity_poly.entity_id
_entity_poly.type
_entity_poly.pdbx_seq_one_letter_code
_entity_poly.pdbx_strand_id
1 'polypeptide(L)'
;CFEIMDKGLKRNILGLGDPARFMSNEDGLKDDGITDKQIQEKIPQQLRYACVYWGNHLEVANIEDEALMKGLEEFVDEHMLYWFEVLSLIGNLDSAHFSILVVVKLLKSKSSDLHPLLSDALRFIGKFYELIKRSALHTYYSALPFTPSDSLLYRRYIKDAVDNACSIEGGPEKWDALLYNVQTHSFISTLPFGATSIAFSPDCTRLAVGTDDGDMRLLYIRGINASGPPSKRNTTAVAALALSRDCSRLACGFEDGTVELWGTSPTTRRLGPRALRSKMEAIFFRIFRQSRHTSSVEALGFAPDGGLFASGSWDGTIKLWNGGDGVLRGTLKVPS
;
A
#
# COMPACT_ATOMS: atom_id res chain seq x y z
N CYS A 1 -23.65 17.56 2.12
CA CYS A 1 -23.01 16.54 2.99
C CYS A 1 -21.96 17.15 3.90
N PHE A 2 -20.98 17.90 3.36
CA PHE A 2 -19.90 18.50 4.17
C PHE A 2 -20.43 19.37 5.32
N GLU A 3 -21.42 20.24 5.09
CA GLU A 3 -22.03 21.04 6.18
C GLU A 3 -22.68 20.21 7.31
N ILE A 4 -23.22 19.02 6.99
CA ILE A 4 -23.83 18.13 7.99
C ILE A 4 -22.71 17.46 8.81
N MET A 5 -21.66 17.03 8.11
CA MET A 5 -20.50 16.39 8.74
C MET A 5 -19.72 17.37 9.60
N ASP A 6 -19.53 18.61 9.14
CA ASP A 6 -18.85 19.67 9.90
C ASP A 6 -19.52 19.95 11.26
N LYS A 7 -20.86 19.96 11.29
CA LYS A 7 -21.63 20.16 12.53
C LYS A 7 -21.74 18.92 13.40
N GLY A 8 -21.63 17.73 12.80
CA GLY A 8 -21.97 16.46 13.44
C GLY A 8 -20.77 15.63 13.89
N LEU A 9 -19.67 15.67 13.14
CA LEU A 9 -18.48 14.90 13.41
C LEU A 9 -17.66 15.54 14.52
N LYS A 10 -17.17 14.69 15.41
CA LYS A 10 -16.24 15.07 16.48
C LYS A 10 -15.55 13.82 17.00
N ARG A 11 -14.37 14.00 17.58
CA ARG A 11 -13.64 12.95 18.28
C ARG A 11 -14.49 12.32 19.37
N ASN A 12 -14.50 11.00 19.43
CA ASN A 12 -15.26 10.21 20.41
C ASN A 12 -16.73 10.66 20.44
N ILE A 13 -17.41 10.54 19.29
CA ILE A 13 -18.76 11.10 19.07
C ILE A 13 -19.80 10.56 20.07
N LEU A 14 -19.62 9.30 20.48
CA LEU A 14 -20.47 8.62 21.47
C LEU A 14 -20.06 8.90 22.92
N GLY A 15 -18.90 9.52 23.15
CA GLY A 15 -18.40 9.82 24.49
C GLY A 15 -18.06 8.57 25.29
N LEU A 16 -17.51 7.55 24.64
CA LEU A 16 -17.09 6.31 25.26
C LEU A 16 -15.99 6.56 26.30
N GLY A 17 -16.05 5.80 27.39
CA GLY A 17 -15.13 5.89 28.51
C GLY A 17 -13.73 5.32 28.21
N ASP A 18 -12.85 5.43 29.20
CA ASP A 18 -11.48 4.93 29.10
C ASP A 18 -11.37 3.41 28.87
N PRO A 19 -12.22 2.54 29.45
CA PRO A 19 -12.16 1.10 29.20
C PRO A 19 -12.42 0.73 27.73
N ALA A 20 -13.33 1.46 27.06
CA ALA A 20 -13.70 1.21 25.68
C ALA A 20 -12.51 1.34 24.70
N ARG A 21 -11.45 2.07 25.09
CA ARG A 21 -10.22 2.23 24.31
C ARG A 21 -9.43 0.94 24.13
N PHE A 22 -9.73 -0.10 24.92
CA PHE A 22 -9.08 -1.40 24.86
C PHE A 22 -10.03 -2.51 24.36
N MET A 23 -11.24 -2.14 23.94
CA MET A 23 -12.33 -3.04 23.62
C MET A 23 -12.74 -2.95 22.14
N SER A 24 -13.50 -3.95 21.69
CA SER A 24 -14.21 -3.84 20.41
C SER A 24 -15.33 -2.80 20.51
N ASN A 25 -15.84 -2.32 19.37
CA ASN A 25 -17.01 -1.44 19.33
C ASN A 25 -18.19 -2.07 20.09
N GLU A 26 -18.44 -3.36 19.88
CA GLU A 26 -19.56 -4.06 20.53
C GLU A 26 -19.39 -4.15 22.05
N ASP A 27 -18.17 -4.44 22.52
CA ASP A 27 -17.90 -4.59 23.95
C ASP A 27 -17.86 -3.24 24.66
N GLY A 28 -17.24 -2.22 24.04
CA GLY A 28 -17.19 -0.86 24.59
C GLY A 28 -18.57 -0.21 24.70
N LEU A 29 -19.44 -0.40 23.69
CA LEU A 29 -20.82 0.07 23.76
C LEU A 29 -21.61 -0.60 24.88
N LYS A 30 -21.37 -1.90 25.13
CA LYS A 30 -22.03 -2.64 26.22
C LYS A 30 -21.52 -2.21 27.59
N ASP A 31 -20.21 -2.03 27.75
CA ASP A 31 -19.58 -1.62 29.01
C ASP A 31 -20.04 -0.23 29.46
N ASP A 32 -20.08 0.72 28.53
CA ASP A 32 -20.56 2.08 28.77
C ASP A 32 -22.11 2.21 28.77
N GLY A 33 -22.83 1.10 28.54
CA GLY A 33 -24.29 1.08 28.54
C GLY A 33 -24.94 1.93 27.44
N ILE A 34 -24.26 2.13 26.31
CA ILE A 34 -24.75 2.94 25.20
C ILE A 34 -25.87 2.20 24.47
N THR A 35 -27.06 2.82 24.45
CA THR A 35 -28.24 2.27 23.78
C THR A 35 -28.31 2.66 22.31
N ASP A 36 -29.00 1.86 21.49
CA ASP A 36 -29.26 2.19 20.07
C ASP A 36 -29.92 3.56 19.89
N LYS A 37 -30.74 3.99 20.84
CA LYS A 37 -31.38 5.31 20.84
C LYS A 37 -30.34 6.42 20.97
N GLN A 38 -29.38 6.29 21.89
CA GLN A 38 -28.28 7.25 22.02
C GLN A 38 -27.40 7.27 20.78
N ILE A 39 -27.15 6.12 20.15
CA ILE A 39 -26.42 6.05 18.88
C ILE A 39 -27.18 6.80 17.79
N GLN A 40 -28.51 6.67 17.71
CA GLN A 40 -29.33 7.43 16.74
C GLN A 40 -29.39 8.92 17.05
N GLU A 41 -29.39 9.31 18.32
CA GLU A 41 -29.36 10.72 18.73
C GLU A 41 -28.01 11.39 18.40
N LYS A 42 -26.89 10.69 18.60
CA LYS A 42 -25.53 11.19 18.33
C LYS A 42 -25.13 11.05 16.87
N ILE A 43 -25.59 10.00 16.19
CA ILE A 43 -25.33 9.71 14.78
C ILE A 43 -26.68 9.57 14.05
N PRO A 44 -27.37 10.70 13.82
CA PRO A 44 -28.69 10.71 13.20
C PRO A 44 -28.62 10.28 11.74
N GLN A 45 -29.77 9.90 11.16
CA GLN A 45 -29.86 9.34 9.81
C GLN A 45 -29.24 10.25 8.74
N GLN A 46 -29.37 11.57 8.91
CA GLN A 46 -28.78 12.57 8.01
C GLN A 46 -27.25 12.54 8.04
N LEU A 47 -26.65 12.36 9.23
CA LEU A 47 -25.19 12.25 9.39
C LEU A 47 -24.71 10.92 8.80
N ARG A 48 -25.39 9.80 9.07
CA ARG A 48 -25.07 8.49 8.48
C ARG A 48 -25.08 8.55 6.95
N TYR A 49 -26.13 9.15 6.40
CA TYR A 49 -26.26 9.33 4.96
C TYR A 49 -25.11 10.18 4.40
N ALA A 50 -24.82 11.32 5.05
CA ALA A 50 -23.73 12.19 4.62
C ALA A 50 -22.37 11.48 4.65
N CYS A 51 -22.08 10.70 5.70
CA CYS A 51 -20.82 9.96 5.84
C CYS A 51 -20.64 8.87 4.79
N VAL A 52 -21.70 8.19 4.35
CA VAL A 52 -21.61 7.06 3.40
C VAL A 52 -21.63 7.52 1.95
N TYR A 53 -22.48 8.49 1.60
CA TYR A 53 -22.81 8.77 0.20
C TYR A 53 -22.22 10.05 -0.38
N TRP A 54 -21.45 10.84 0.39
CA TRP A 54 -20.85 12.06 -0.15
C TRP A 54 -19.93 11.79 -1.35
N GLY A 55 -19.21 10.67 -1.35
CA GLY A 55 -18.36 10.26 -2.49
C GLY A 55 -19.17 10.02 -3.77
N ASN A 56 -20.33 9.36 -3.67
CA ASN A 56 -21.23 9.15 -4.81
C ASN A 56 -21.79 10.47 -5.37
N HIS A 57 -22.11 11.42 -4.48
CA HIS A 57 -22.56 12.74 -4.91
C HIS A 57 -21.46 13.52 -5.61
N LEU A 58 -20.22 13.41 -5.12
CA LEU A 58 -19.08 14.12 -5.71
C LEU A 58 -18.71 13.59 -7.09
N GLU A 59 -18.91 12.30 -7.36
CA GLU A 59 -18.64 11.68 -8.67
C GLU A 59 -19.43 12.33 -9.82
N VAL A 60 -20.63 12.83 -9.53
CA VAL A 60 -21.51 13.50 -10.50
C VAL A 60 -21.56 15.02 -10.34
N ALA A 61 -20.81 15.58 -9.38
CA ALA A 61 -20.82 17.01 -9.07
C ALA A 61 -19.89 17.81 -9.99
N ASN A 62 -20.11 19.14 -10.03
CA ASN A 62 -19.19 20.06 -10.69
C ASN A 62 -18.02 20.41 -9.78
N ILE A 63 -16.83 19.94 -10.12
CA ILE A 63 -15.59 20.05 -9.31
C ILE A 63 -14.91 21.41 -9.51
N GLU A 64 -15.39 22.19 -10.49
CA GLU A 64 -14.97 23.58 -10.68
C GLU A 64 -15.65 24.55 -9.68
N ASP A 65 -16.60 24.07 -8.87
CA ASP A 65 -17.24 24.85 -7.83
C ASP A 65 -16.27 25.07 -6.64
N GLU A 66 -15.83 26.32 -6.47
CA GLU A 66 -14.92 26.72 -5.40
C GLU A 66 -15.49 26.48 -4.00
N ALA A 67 -16.79 26.66 -3.78
CA ALA A 67 -17.41 26.46 -2.47
C ALA A 67 -17.45 24.97 -2.11
N LEU A 68 -17.73 24.11 -3.09
CA LEU A 68 -17.69 22.66 -2.92
C LEU A 68 -16.28 22.18 -2.58
N MET A 69 -15.28 22.65 -3.32
CA MET A 69 -13.88 22.27 -3.11
C MET A 69 -13.36 22.75 -1.77
N LYS A 70 -13.71 23.97 -1.37
CA LYS A 70 -13.39 24.49 -0.03
C LYS A 70 -13.99 23.63 1.08
N GLY A 71 -15.27 23.24 0.95
CA GLY A 71 -15.92 22.37 1.93
C GLY A 71 -15.32 20.97 2.02
N LEU A 72 -14.79 20.44 0.90
CA LEU A 72 -14.03 19.20 0.88
C LEU A 72 -12.67 19.36 1.58
N GLU A 73 -11.95 20.45 1.33
CA GLU A 73 -10.67 20.74 1.99
C GLU A 73 -10.85 20.87 3.50
N GLU A 74 -11.84 21.64 3.97
CA GLU A 74 -12.19 21.78 5.39
C GLU A 74 -12.54 20.41 6.01
N PHE A 75 -13.34 19.61 5.32
CA PHE A 75 -13.68 18.26 5.78
C PHE A 75 -12.46 17.35 5.93
N VAL A 76 -11.56 17.33 4.94
CA VAL A 76 -10.36 16.49 4.95
C VAL A 76 -9.36 16.97 6.01
N ASP A 77 -9.26 18.28 6.20
CA ASP A 77 -8.32 18.88 7.15
C ASP A 77 -8.73 18.75 8.61
N GLU A 78 -10.04 18.76 8.91
CA GLU A 78 -10.53 18.77 10.29
C GLU A 78 -11.25 17.49 10.72
N HIS A 79 -11.91 16.79 9.80
CA HIS A 79 -12.93 15.78 10.14
C HIS A 79 -12.63 14.36 9.65
N MET A 80 -11.51 14.13 8.95
CA MET A 80 -11.23 12.85 8.30
C MET A 80 -11.15 11.67 9.29
N LEU A 81 -10.45 11.83 10.42
CA LEU A 81 -10.38 10.75 11.41
C LEU A 81 -11.70 10.56 12.14
N TYR A 82 -12.45 11.64 12.41
CA TYR A 82 -13.79 11.55 13.01
C TYR A 82 -14.77 10.83 12.08
N TRP A 83 -14.61 11.03 10.78
CA TRP A 83 -15.37 10.30 9.78
C TRP A 83 -15.03 8.80 9.77
N PHE A 84 -13.77 8.41 9.89
CA PHE A 84 -13.39 7.00 10.04
C PHE A 84 -13.96 6.38 11.32
N GLU A 85 -13.96 7.11 12.43
CA GLU A 85 -14.59 6.68 13.68
C GLU A 85 -16.09 6.37 13.46
N VAL A 86 -16.83 7.31 12.88
CA VAL A 86 -18.26 7.13 12.61
C VAL A 86 -18.51 5.97 11.64
N LEU A 87 -17.73 5.86 10.56
CA LEU A 87 -17.86 4.76 9.59
C LEU A 87 -17.59 3.40 10.23
N SER A 88 -16.64 3.31 11.17
CA SER A 88 -16.40 2.11 11.96
C SER A 88 -17.60 1.77 12.85
N LEU A 89 -18.11 2.75 13.61
CA LEU A 89 -19.24 2.56 14.53
C LEU A 89 -20.53 2.12 13.81
N ILE A 90 -20.76 2.58 12.58
CA ILE A 90 -21.93 2.17 11.78
C ILE A 90 -21.67 0.96 10.88
N GLY A 91 -20.47 0.36 10.93
CA GLY A 91 -20.12 -0.83 10.15
C GLY A 91 -19.97 -0.59 8.64
N ASN A 92 -19.70 0.64 8.18
CA ASN A 92 -19.58 1.01 6.76
C ASN A 92 -18.18 1.54 6.40
N LEU A 93 -17.13 1.09 7.10
CA LEU A 93 -15.76 1.52 6.85
C LEU A 93 -15.27 1.26 5.41
N ASP A 94 -15.84 0.25 4.73
CA ASP A 94 -15.55 -0.04 3.32
C ASP A 94 -15.84 1.15 2.38
N SER A 95 -16.81 1.99 2.73
CA SER A 95 -17.20 3.17 1.96
C SER A 95 -16.13 4.26 1.96
N ALA A 96 -15.24 4.25 2.96
CA ALA A 96 -14.16 5.22 3.09
C ALA A 96 -13.22 5.16 1.89
N HIS A 97 -12.83 3.94 1.51
CA HIS A 97 -11.86 3.73 0.44
C HIS A 97 -12.42 4.21 -0.90
N PHE A 98 -13.67 3.85 -1.21
CA PHE A 98 -14.35 4.30 -2.42
C PHE A 98 -14.43 5.83 -2.48
N SER A 99 -14.92 6.47 -1.42
CA SER A 99 -15.15 7.92 -1.40
C SER A 99 -13.86 8.72 -1.59
N ILE A 100 -12.77 8.32 -0.92
CA ILE A 100 -11.46 8.98 -1.09
C ILE A 100 -10.93 8.75 -2.51
N LEU A 101 -11.04 7.53 -3.03
CA LEU A 101 -10.51 7.19 -4.36
C LEU A 101 -11.24 7.94 -5.49
N VAL A 102 -12.53 8.22 -5.34
CA VAL A 102 -13.27 9.12 -6.24
C VAL A 102 -12.61 10.50 -6.26
N VAL A 103 -12.37 11.10 -5.10
CA VAL A 103 -11.72 12.43 -5.02
C VAL A 103 -10.33 12.41 -5.64
N VAL A 104 -9.49 11.44 -5.30
CA VAL A 104 -8.11 11.35 -5.80
C VAL A 104 -8.09 11.24 -7.34
N LYS A 105 -9.01 10.48 -7.94
CA LYS A 105 -9.13 10.39 -9.42
C LYS A 105 -9.53 11.71 -10.06
N LEU A 106 -10.38 12.48 -9.38
CA LEU A 106 -10.93 13.71 -9.91
C LEU A 106 -9.97 14.90 -9.76
N LEU A 107 -9.13 14.89 -8.71
CA LEU A 107 -8.08 15.87 -8.49
C LEU A 107 -6.95 15.70 -9.51
N LYS A 108 -7.06 16.38 -10.66
CA LYS A 108 -5.96 16.56 -11.61
C LYS A 108 -4.92 17.54 -11.04
N SER A 109 -4.09 17.05 -10.12
CA SER A 109 -2.79 17.63 -9.69
C SER A 109 -2.73 19.10 -9.24
N LYS A 110 -3.86 19.79 -9.00
CA LYS A 110 -3.89 21.25 -8.79
C LYS A 110 -4.07 21.74 -7.34
N SER A 111 -4.19 20.85 -6.36
CA SER A 111 -4.24 21.24 -4.94
C SER A 111 -2.95 20.79 -4.24
N SER A 112 -2.28 21.69 -3.51
CA SER A 112 -0.94 21.43 -2.98
C SER A 112 -0.92 20.40 -1.87
N ASP A 113 -1.99 20.31 -1.08
CA ASP A 113 -2.00 19.54 0.19
C ASP A 113 -3.13 18.50 0.25
N LEU A 114 -4.25 18.72 -0.44
CA LEU A 114 -5.41 17.82 -0.43
C LEU A 114 -5.06 16.44 -1.00
N HIS A 115 -4.36 16.39 -2.12
CA HIS A 115 -4.00 15.12 -2.76
C HIS A 115 -3.01 14.29 -1.90
N PRO A 116 -1.92 14.86 -1.37
CA PRO A 116 -1.07 14.16 -0.39
C PRO A 116 -1.84 13.65 0.82
N LEU A 117 -2.71 14.48 1.42
CA LEU A 117 -3.48 14.11 2.62
C LEU A 117 -4.46 12.96 2.35
N LEU A 118 -5.17 12.99 1.22
CA LEU A 118 -6.07 11.91 0.80
C LEU A 118 -5.31 10.64 0.42
N SER A 119 -4.14 10.76 -0.20
CA SER A 119 -3.26 9.62 -0.43
C SER A 119 -2.86 8.99 0.90
N ASP A 120 -2.40 9.77 1.87
CA ASP A 120 -2.07 9.28 3.22
C ASP A 120 -3.29 8.63 3.90
N ALA A 121 -4.48 9.18 3.72
CA ALA A 121 -5.73 8.62 4.23
C ALA A 121 -6.04 7.22 3.66
N LEU A 122 -5.85 7.02 2.35
CA LEU A 122 -5.99 5.71 1.72
C LEU A 122 -5.00 4.71 2.28
N ARG A 123 -3.76 5.15 2.53
CA ARG A 123 -2.71 4.30 3.11
C ARG A 123 -3.02 3.95 4.56
N PHE A 124 -3.47 4.93 5.33
CA PHE A 124 -3.90 4.79 6.71
C PHE A 124 -5.02 3.77 6.84
N ILE A 125 -6.10 3.94 6.08
CA ILE A 125 -7.22 3.01 6.13
C ILE A 125 -6.82 1.64 5.59
N GLY A 126 -5.99 1.56 4.55
CA GLY A 126 -5.48 0.27 4.04
C GLY A 126 -4.70 -0.51 5.09
N LYS A 127 -3.77 0.14 5.81
CA LYS A 127 -2.92 -0.52 6.81
C LYS A 127 -3.67 -0.88 8.09
N PHE A 128 -4.58 -0.01 8.55
CA PHE A 128 -5.24 -0.16 9.85
C PHE A 128 -6.71 -0.57 9.76
N TYR A 129 -7.19 -1.00 8.59
CA TYR A 129 -8.60 -1.34 8.33
C TYR A 129 -9.20 -2.26 9.39
N GLU A 130 -8.61 -3.45 9.61
CA GLU A 130 -9.14 -4.45 10.55
C GLU A 130 -9.16 -3.94 12.00
N LEU A 131 -8.18 -3.12 12.35
CA LEU A 131 -8.06 -2.52 13.67
C LEU A 131 -9.18 -1.50 13.91
N ILE A 132 -9.35 -0.56 12.96
CA ILE A 132 -10.35 0.50 13.02
C ILE A 132 -11.76 -0.09 12.92
N LYS A 133 -11.97 -1.09 12.06
CA LYS A 133 -13.26 -1.80 11.92
C LYS A 133 -13.69 -2.46 13.23
N ARG A 134 -12.74 -3.06 13.95
CA ARG A 134 -13.02 -3.71 15.23
C ARG A 134 -13.26 -2.69 16.35
N SER A 135 -12.49 -1.61 16.38
CA SER A 135 -12.58 -0.57 17.40
C SER A 135 -12.33 0.82 16.80
N ALA A 136 -13.35 1.67 16.83
CA ALA A 136 -13.31 3.01 16.24
C ALA A 136 -12.28 3.91 16.95
N LEU A 137 -12.16 3.80 18.28
CA LEU A 137 -11.23 4.59 19.09
C LEU A 137 -9.76 4.26 18.80
N HIS A 138 -9.47 3.04 18.32
CA HIS A 138 -8.11 2.67 17.91
C HIS A 138 -7.60 3.51 16.73
N THR A 139 -8.47 4.26 16.03
CA THR A 139 -8.07 5.31 15.08
C THR A 139 -7.06 6.27 15.73
N TYR A 140 -7.30 6.70 16.96
CA TYR A 140 -6.47 7.69 17.67
C TYR A 140 -5.38 7.05 18.54
N TYR A 141 -5.71 5.96 19.23
CA TYR A 141 -4.82 5.38 20.23
C TYR A 141 -3.81 4.38 19.65
N SER A 142 -4.05 3.86 18.46
CA SER A 142 -3.22 2.79 17.89
C SER A 142 -2.85 3.02 16.43
N ALA A 143 -3.75 3.48 15.57
CA ALA A 143 -3.44 3.70 14.16
C ALA A 143 -2.63 4.99 13.95
N LEU A 144 -3.13 6.12 14.47
CA LEU A 144 -2.50 7.44 14.31
C LEU A 144 -1.06 7.51 14.87
N PRO A 145 -0.73 6.98 16.05
CA PRO A 145 0.63 7.06 16.60
C PRO A 145 1.65 6.24 15.80
N PHE A 146 1.20 5.18 15.11
CA PHE A 146 2.01 4.31 14.26
C PHE A 146 1.95 4.70 12.77
N THR A 147 1.33 5.85 12.48
CA THR A 147 1.32 6.44 11.14
C THR A 147 2.66 7.11 10.87
N PRO A 148 3.19 7.05 9.63
CA PRO A 148 4.50 7.60 9.36
C PRO A 148 4.62 9.09 9.66
N SER A 149 5.68 9.49 10.33
CA SER A 149 5.87 10.87 10.82
C SER A 149 6.06 11.91 9.69
N ASP A 150 6.50 11.48 8.51
CA ASP A 150 6.57 12.35 7.32
C ASP A 150 5.22 12.57 6.64
N SER A 151 4.22 11.77 6.95
CA SER A 151 2.89 11.89 6.33
C SER A 151 2.18 13.18 6.77
N LEU A 152 1.47 13.80 5.84
CA LEU A 152 0.68 15.00 6.11
C LEU A 152 -0.47 14.69 7.07
N LEU A 153 -1.04 13.48 6.96
CA LEU A 153 -2.07 12.98 7.87
C LEU A 153 -1.58 12.94 9.32
N TYR A 154 -0.39 12.38 9.57
CA TYR A 154 0.18 12.34 10.92
C TYR A 154 0.36 13.75 11.47
N ARG A 155 1.01 14.64 10.70
CA ARG A 155 1.29 16.02 11.13
C ARG A 155 0.02 16.81 11.45
N ARG A 156 -1.06 16.57 10.70
CA ARG A 156 -2.35 17.26 10.89
C ARG A 156 -3.11 16.76 12.12
N TYR A 157 -3.13 15.44 12.33
CA TYR A 157 -4.02 14.81 13.28
C TYR A 157 -3.36 14.32 14.58
N ILE A 158 -2.03 14.33 14.71
CA ILE A 158 -1.34 13.84 15.93
C ILE A 158 -1.83 14.50 17.22
N LYS A 159 -2.32 15.75 17.12
CA LYS A 159 -2.97 16.46 18.23
C LYS A 159 -4.17 15.71 18.83
N ASP A 160 -4.84 14.85 18.07
CA ASP A 160 -6.03 14.11 18.53
C ASP A 160 -5.68 12.81 19.26
N ALA A 161 -4.39 12.47 19.30
CA ALA A 161 -3.83 11.38 20.10
C ALA A 161 -3.57 11.77 21.57
N VAL A 162 -4.38 12.72 22.11
CA VAL A 162 -4.20 13.43 23.38
C VAL A 162 -3.96 12.52 24.59
N ASP A 163 -4.59 11.34 24.64
CA ASP A 163 -4.52 10.47 25.82
C ASP A 163 -3.48 9.37 25.72
N ASN A 164 -2.55 9.44 24.77
CA ASN A 164 -1.41 8.54 24.76
C ASN A 164 -0.44 8.91 25.88
N ALA A 165 -0.41 8.08 26.92
CA ALA A 165 0.49 8.25 28.06
C ALA A 165 1.99 8.17 27.68
N CYS A 166 2.32 7.67 26.49
CA CYS A 166 3.68 7.49 26.01
C CYS A 166 3.86 8.05 24.59
N SER A 167 4.93 8.79 24.35
CA SER A 167 5.41 9.12 23.01
C SER A 167 6.06 7.90 22.37
N ILE A 168 5.72 7.62 21.11
CA ILE A 168 6.37 6.56 20.33
C ILE A 168 7.67 7.11 19.75
N GLU A 169 8.81 6.58 20.18
CA GLU A 169 10.10 6.81 19.54
C GLU A 169 10.40 5.67 18.54
N GLY A 170 10.93 6.03 17.37
CA GLY A 170 11.31 5.05 16.34
C GLY A 170 10.17 4.48 15.50
N GLY A 171 9.04 5.20 15.39
CA GLY A 171 7.99 4.89 14.41
C GLY A 171 8.48 5.02 12.96
N PRO A 172 7.75 4.47 11.98
CA PRO A 172 8.14 4.57 10.58
C PRO A 172 8.20 6.03 10.13
N GLU A 173 9.22 6.42 9.36
CA GLU A 173 9.28 7.77 8.78
C GLU A 173 8.41 7.87 7.54
N LYS A 174 8.41 6.83 6.70
CA LYS A 174 7.67 6.75 5.44
C LYS A 174 6.69 5.58 5.42
N TRP A 175 5.67 5.71 4.57
CA TRP A 175 4.74 4.62 4.30
C TRP A 175 5.41 3.46 3.58
N ASP A 176 5.11 2.26 4.08
CA ASP A 176 5.29 1.00 3.38
C ASP A 176 4.57 1.00 2.01
N ALA A 177 5.08 0.24 1.03
CA ALA A 177 4.41 0.10 -0.26
C ALA A 177 3.12 -0.74 -0.11
N LEU A 178 2.00 -0.26 -0.66
CA LEU A 178 0.70 -0.93 -0.51
C LEU A 178 0.27 -1.56 -1.84
N LEU A 179 -0.17 -2.81 -1.78
CA LEU A 179 -0.79 -3.50 -2.90
C LEU A 179 -2.30 -3.37 -2.80
N TYR A 180 -2.89 -2.71 -3.79
CA TYR A 180 -4.30 -2.41 -3.85
C TYR A 180 -4.94 -2.97 -5.12
N ASN A 181 -6.10 -3.60 -5.00
CA ASN A 181 -6.86 -4.07 -6.15
C ASN A 181 -7.79 -2.95 -6.64
N VAL A 182 -7.43 -2.37 -7.79
CA VAL A 182 -8.21 -1.29 -8.41
C VAL A 182 -9.59 -1.78 -8.87
N GLN A 183 -9.74 -3.04 -9.28
CA GLN A 183 -11.00 -3.57 -9.81
C GLN A 183 -12.00 -3.92 -8.71
N THR A 184 -11.54 -4.54 -7.62
CA THR A 184 -12.42 -4.90 -6.49
C THR A 184 -12.46 -3.82 -5.42
N HIS A 185 -11.77 -2.71 -5.64
CA HIS A 185 -11.62 -1.62 -4.68
C HIS A 185 -11.16 -2.07 -3.28
N SER A 186 -10.35 -3.12 -3.22
CA SER A 186 -9.96 -3.76 -1.96
C SER A 186 -8.45 -3.71 -1.73
N PHE A 187 -8.07 -3.37 -0.51
CA PHE A 187 -6.71 -3.53 -0.03
C PHE A 187 -6.29 -5.00 -0.03
N ILE A 188 -5.10 -5.30 -0.55
CA ILE A 188 -4.56 -6.67 -0.60
C ILE A 188 -3.50 -6.87 0.47
N SER A 189 -2.48 -6.00 0.52
CA SER A 189 -1.34 -6.19 1.42
C SER A 189 -0.46 -4.95 1.57
N THR A 190 0.26 -4.86 2.69
CA THR A 190 1.34 -3.90 2.92
C THR A 190 2.68 -4.63 2.76
N LEU A 191 3.54 -4.12 1.88
CA LEU A 191 4.91 -4.57 1.71
C LEU A 191 5.78 -3.86 2.74
N PRO A 192 6.40 -4.57 3.69
CA PRO A 192 7.12 -3.97 4.82
C PRO A 192 8.49 -3.38 4.46
N PHE A 193 8.66 -2.87 3.24
CA PHE A 193 9.93 -2.35 2.71
C PHE A 193 9.71 -1.36 1.57
N GLY A 194 10.67 -0.44 1.39
CA GLY A 194 10.76 0.43 0.22
C GLY A 194 11.07 -0.39 -1.03
N ALA A 195 10.22 -0.25 -2.05
CA ALA A 195 10.38 -0.93 -3.32
C ALA A 195 10.96 0.04 -4.35
N THR A 196 12.13 -0.26 -4.90
CA THR A 196 12.74 0.51 -5.99
C THR A 196 12.22 0.07 -7.36
N SER A 197 11.99 -1.24 -7.51
CA SER A 197 11.59 -1.87 -8.76
C SER A 197 10.57 -2.96 -8.49
N ILE A 198 9.61 -3.09 -9.41
CA ILE A 198 8.46 -3.99 -9.25
C ILE A 198 8.16 -4.68 -10.59
N ALA A 199 7.87 -5.97 -10.57
CA ALA A 199 7.39 -6.71 -11.74
C ALA A 199 6.25 -7.68 -11.37
N PHE A 200 5.14 -7.62 -12.09
CA PHE A 200 4.02 -8.55 -11.94
C PHE A 200 4.20 -9.77 -12.86
N SER A 201 3.72 -10.93 -12.40
CA SER A 201 3.45 -12.03 -13.30
C SER A 201 2.27 -11.72 -14.23
N PRO A 202 2.24 -12.26 -15.46
CA PRO A 202 1.12 -12.03 -16.38
C PRO A 202 -0.24 -12.55 -15.88
N ASP A 203 -0.22 -13.53 -14.98
CA ASP A 203 -1.43 -14.08 -14.35
C ASP A 203 -1.83 -13.32 -13.06
N CYS A 204 -1.10 -12.27 -12.71
CA CYS A 204 -1.28 -11.47 -11.48
C CYS A 204 -1.31 -12.31 -10.19
N THR A 205 -0.67 -13.48 -10.18
CA THR A 205 -0.55 -14.31 -8.97
C THR A 205 0.74 -14.05 -8.20
N ARG A 206 1.75 -13.48 -8.84
CA ARG A 206 3.09 -13.23 -8.27
C ARG A 206 3.55 -11.79 -8.49
N LEU A 207 4.33 -11.29 -7.54
CA LEU A 207 4.93 -9.96 -7.56
C LEU A 207 6.40 -10.07 -7.17
N ALA A 208 7.31 -9.67 -8.07
CA ALA A 208 8.72 -9.50 -7.75
C ALA A 208 8.96 -8.05 -7.32
N VAL A 209 9.71 -7.86 -6.24
CA VAL A 209 10.06 -6.56 -5.69
C VAL A 209 11.55 -6.52 -5.37
N GLY A 210 12.22 -5.47 -5.84
CA GLY A 210 13.60 -5.14 -5.53
C GLY A 210 13.63 -4.05 -4.47
N THR A 211 14.54 -4.17 -3.50
CA THR A 211 14.74 -3.18 -2.45
C THR A 211 16.01 -2.37 -2.65
N ASP A 212 16.09 -1.22 -1.98
CA ASP A 212 17.28 -0.36 -1.93
C ASP A 212 18.53 -1.11 -1.42
N ASP A 213 18.32 -2.10 -0.53
CA ASP A 213 19.41 -2.90 0.05
C ASP A 213 19.99 -3.96 -0.91
N GLY A 214 19.46 -4.05 -2.14
CA GLY A 214 19.86 -5.08 -3.12
C GLY A 214 19.13 -6.41 -2.97
N ASP A 215 18.23 -6.53 -2.00
CA ASP A 215 17.42 -7.73 -1.79
C ASP A 215 16.27 -7.84 -2.79
N MET A 216 15.92 -9.07 -3.14
CA MET A 216 14.86 -9.37 -4.10
C MET A 216 13.89 -10.38 -3.51
N ARG A 217 12.60 -10.03 -3.56
CA ARG A 217 11.53 -10.84 -2.97
C ARG A 217 10.48 -11.16 -4.03
N LEU A 218 10.04 -12.41 -4.07
CA LEU A 218 8.87 -12.82 -4.85
C LEU A 218 7.73 -13.10 -3.86
N LEU A 219 6.58 -12.50 -4.13
CA LEU A 219 5.41 -12.54 -3.27
C LEU A 219 4.27 -13.23 -4.01
N TYR A 220 3.51 -14.06 -3.30
CA TYR A 220 2.26 -14.61 -3.81
C TYR A 220 1.09 -13.73 -3.37
N ILE A 221 0.30 -13.24 -4.33
CA ILE A 221 -0.74 -12.22 -4.09
C ILE A 221 -1.94 -12.80 -3.32
N ARG A 222 -2.21 -14.12 -3.42
CA ARG A 222 -3.38 -14.77 -2.80
C ARG A 222 -3.14 -15.39 -1.41
N GLY A 223 -1.99 -15.12 -0.80
CA GLY A 223 -1.64 -15.58 0.53
C GLY A 223 -0.21 -15.13 0.78
N ILE A 224 -0.07 -13.96 1.41
CA ILE A 224 1.20 -13.24 1.52
C ILE A 224 2.15 -14.04 2.43
N ASN A 225 2.85 -14.98 1.81
CA ASN A 225 4.05 -15.61 2.32
C ASN A 225 5.19 -15.09 1.45
N ALA A 226 6.09 -14.30 2.03
CA ALA A 226 7.28 -13.85 1.34
C ALA A 226 8.30 -14.99 1.27
N SER A 227 8.83 -15.27 0.07
CA SER A 227 10.00 -16.13 -0.11
C SER A 227 10.95 -15.48 -1.08
N GLY A 228 12.16 -15.17 -0.62
CA GLY A 228 13.24 -14.65 -1.44
C GLY A 228 14.56 -15.05 -0.81
N PRO A 229 15.64 -15.23 -1.59
CA PRO A 229 16.95 -15.46 -1.02
C PRO A 229 17.37 -14.20 -0.23
N PRO A 230 17.92 -14.32 0.99
CA PRO A 230 18.69 -13.24 1.57
C PRO A 230 19.96 -13.08 0.73
N SER A 231 20.11 -11.95 0.04
CA SER A 231 21.40 -11.63 -0.55
C SER A 231 22.27 -11.08 0.60
N LYS A 232 23.32 -11.82 0.98
CA LYS A 232 24.31 -11.30 1.93
C LYS A 232 25.68 -11.22 1.27
N ARG A 233 26.29 -10.03 1.45
CA ARG A 233 27.62 -9.50 1.10
C ARG A 233 27.70 -8.74 -0.25
N ASN A 234 27.68 -7.40 -0.11
CA ASN A 234 28.12 -6.33 -1.03
C ASN A 234 27.23 -6.13 -2.28
N THR A 235 26.07 -5.46 -2.20
CA THR A 235 25.71 -4.00 -2.13
C THR A 235 25.78 -3.23 -3.45
N THR A 236 24.61 -3.12 -4.12
CA THR A 236 24.09 -1.98 -4.89
C THR A 236 22.57 -2.15 -5.04
N ALA A 237 21.80 -1.06 -5.16
CA ALA A 237 20.34 -1.11 -5.23
C ALA A 237 19.87 -1.82 -6.51
N VAL A 238 18.71 -2.47 -6.44
CA VAL A 238 18.07 -3.09 -7.61
C VAL A 238 17.36 -2.01 -8.42
N ALA A 239 17.95 -1.60 -9.54
CA ALA A 239 17.39 -0.58 -10.43
C ALA A 239 16.27 -1.12 -11.33
N ALA A 240 16.37 -2.40 -11.76
CA ALA A 240 15.39 -3.00 -12.66
C ALA A 240 15.08 -4.47 -12.33
N LEU A 241 13.82 -4.87 -12.55
CA LEU A 241 13.37 -6.26 -12.45
C LEU A 241 12.47 -6.62 -13.63
N ALA A 242 12.59 -7.86 -14.10
CA ALA A 242 11.68 -8.40 -15.11
C ALA A 242 11.36 -9.88 -14.85
N LEU A 243 10.09 -10.24 -14.89
CA LEU A 243 9.62 -11.62 -14.84
C LEU A 243 9.33 -12.13 -16.25
N SER A 244 9.74 -13.37 -16.52
CA SER A 244 9.31 -14.12 -17.70
C SER A 244 7.82 -14.46 -17.65
N ARG A 245 7.21 -14.69 -18.82
CA ARG A 245 5.76 -14.89 -18.94
C ARG A 245 5.25 -16.11 -18.18
N ASP A 246 6.03 -17.18 -18.15
CA ASP A 246 5.72 -18.43 -17.44
C ASP A 246 6.11 -18.38 -15.95
N CYS A 247 6.65 -17.25 -15.48
CA CYS A 247 7.16 -17.04 -14.13
C CYS A 247 8.22 -18.06 -13.71
N SER A 248 8.96 -18.64 -14.66
CA SER A 248 10.05 -19.60 -14.42
C SER A 248 11.44 -18.94 -14.39
N ARG A 249 11.52 -17.67 -14.79
CA ARG A 249 12.72 -16.83 -14.77
C ARG A 249 12.43 -15.43 -14.20
N LEU A 250 13.39 -14.92 -13.44
CA LEU A 250 13.45 -13.54 -12.95
C LEU A 250 14.82 -12.96 -13.35
N ALA A 251 14.83 -11.82 -14.05
CA ALA A 251 16.04 -11.06 -14.36
C ALA A 251 16.10 -9.80 -13.52
N CYS A 252 17.32 -9.43 -13.11
CA CYS A 252 17.56 -8.37 -12.14
C CYS A 252 18.75 -7.51 -12.57
N GLY A 253 18.57 -6.20 -12.53
CA GLY A 253 19.54 -5.20 -12.95
C GLY A 253 19.89 -4.32 -11.76
N PHE A 254 21.19 -4.15 -11.52
CA PHE A 254 21.72 -3.42 -10.39
C PHE A 254 22.36 -2.10 -10.82
N GLU A 255 22.48 -1.16 -9.89
CA GLU A 255 23.14 0.14 -10.15
C GLU A 255 24.63 0.02 -10.50
N ASP A 256 25.30 -1.06 -10.07
CA ASP A 256 26.70 -1.33 -10.44
C ASP A 256 26.89 -1.91 -11.86
N GLY A 257 25.80 -2.02 -12.63
CA GLY A 257 25.83 -2.61 -13.97
C GLY A 257 25.81 -4.14 -13.98
N THR A 258 25.66 -4.79 -12.83
CA THR A 258 25.46 -6.23 -12.74
C THR A 258 24.07 -6.61 -13.27
N VAL A 259 24.03 -7.73 -13.99
CA VAL A 259 22.80 -8.41 -14.38
C VAL A 259 22.81 -9.82 -13.82
N GLU A 260 21.73 -10.18 -13.13
CA GLU A 260 21.49 -11.53 -12.63
C GLU A 260 20.28 -12.18 -13.28
N LEU A 261 20.35 -13.50 -13.45
CA LEU A 261 19.25 -14.33 -13.91
C LEU A 261 19.00 -15.44 -12.89
N TRP A 262 17.75 -15.58 -12.48
CA TRP A 262 17.30 -16.53 -11.48
C TRP A 262 16.26 -17.48 -12.06
N GLY A 263 16.40 -18.76 -11.76
CA GLY A 263 15.36 -19.76 -11.99
C GLY A 263 14.37 -19.76 -10.82
N THR A 264 13.08 -19.76 -11.13
CA THR A 264 11.99 -19.93 -10.17
C THR A 264 11.34 -21.29 -10.37
N SER A 265 11.37 -22.16 -9.36
CA SER A 265 10.67 -23.45 -9.47
C SER A 265 9.15 -23.24 -9.64
N PRO A 266 8.48 -23.96 -10.56
CA PRO A 266 7.03 -23.97 -10.63
C PRO A 266 6.49 -24.80 -9.46
N THR A 267 6.19 -24.16 -8.33
CA THR A 267 5.45 -24.79 -7.23
C THR A 267 3.96 -24.89 -7.53
N THR A 268 3.60 -25.52 -8.65
CA THR A 268 2.32 -26.22 -8.77
C THR A 268 2.42 -27.57 -8.05
N ARG A 269 2.40 -27.54 -6.72
CA ARG A 269 1.94 -28.69 -5.94
C ARG A 269 1.10 -28.16 -4.80
N ARG A 270 -0.22 -28.35 -4.89
CA ARG A 270 -1.14 -28.16 -3.77
C ARG A 270 -0.64 -28.98 -2.58
N LEU A 271 0.04 -28.34 -1.64
CA LEU A 271 0.40 -28.93 -0.35
C LEU A 271 -0.64 -28.46 0.65
N GLY A 272 -1.26 -29.42 1.34
CA GLY A 272 -2.29 -29.16 2.35
C GLY A 272 -1.76 -28.42 3.58
N PRO A 273 -2.66 -27.94 4.46
CA PRO A 273 -2.37 -26.90 5.46
C PRO A 273 -1.39 -27.26 6.59
N ARG A 274 -0.78 -28.46 6.60
CA ARG A 274 -0.05 -28.99 7.76
C ARG A 274 1.45 -29.25 7.56
N ALA A 275 2.00 -28.95 6.38
CA ALA A 275 3.45 -29.11 6.10
C ALA A 275 4.24 -27.79 6.18
N LEU A 276 3.71 -26.76 6.84
CA LEU A 276 4.10 -25.36 6.63
C LEU A 276 5.22 -24.82 7.55
N ARG A 277 6.15 -25.62 8.08
CA ARG A 277 7.15 -25.03 9.00
C ARG A 277 8.60 -25.48 8.92
N SER A 278 8.97 -26.48 8.12
CA SER A 278 10.36 -26.96 8.14
C SER A 278 10.95 -27.38 6.79
N LYS A 279 10.33 -27.03 5.66
CA LYS A 279 10.90 -27.35 4.33
C LYS A 279 10.47 -26.40 3.21
N MET A 280 10.54 -25.09 3.46
CA MET A 280 10.24 -24.04 2.47
C MET A 280 11.49 -23.27 1.99
N GLU A 281 12.68 -23.86 2.16
CA GLU A 281 13.98 -23.26 1.77
C GLU A 281 14.41 -23.46 0.31
N ALA A 282 13.60 -24.02 -0.62
CA ALA A 282 14.14 -24.39 -1.94
C ALA A 282 13.23 -24.02 -3.13
N ILE A 283 13.43 -22.85 -3.77
CA ILE A 283 12.79 -22.52 -5.06
C ILE A 283 13.64 -21.61 -5.99
N PHE A 284 14.65 -20.88 -5.50
CA PHE A 284 15.49 -20.01 -6.35
C PHE A 284 16.89 -20.58 -6.51
N PHE A 285 17.33 -20.74 -7.75
CA PHE A 285 18.73 -20.98 -8.06
C PHE A 285 19.22 -19.91 -9.02
N ARG A 286 20.35 -19.28 -8.67
CA ARG A 286 20.98 -18.30 -9.55
C ARG A 286 21.51 -19.04 -10.77
N ILE A 287 20.96 -18.73 -11.93
CA ILE A 287 21.44 -19.25 -13.20
C ILE A 287 22.74 -18.55 -13.54
N PHE A 288 22.81 -17.24 -13.29
CA PHE A 288 23.94 -16.43 -13.73
C PHE A 288 24.06 -15.08 -13.01
N ARG A 289 25.29 -14.56 -12.93
CA ARG A 289 25.65 -13.19 -12.54
C ARG A 289 26.80 -12.69 -13.40
N GLN A 290 26.66 -11.57 -14.09
CA GLN A 290 27.80 -10.85 -14.69
C GLN A 290 27.64 -9.34 -14.58
N SER A 291 28.76 -8.67 -14.35
CA SER A 291 28.92 -7.23 -14.53
C SER A 291 29.57 -7.00 -15.90
N ARG A 292 28.74 -6.71 -16.91
CA ARG A 292 29.20 -6.41 -18.29
C ARG A 292 28.85 -4.99 -18.71
N HIS A 293 27.92 -4.35 -18.01
CA HIS A 293 27.67 -2.93 -18.17
C HIS A 293 28.67 -2.15 -17.31
N THR A 294 29.06 -0.97 -17.78
CA THR A 294 29.98 -0.09 -17.05
C THR A 294 29.25 0.97 -16.22
N SER A 295 27.91 0.92 -16.20
CA SER A 295 27.03 1.83 -15.47
C SER A 295 25.69 1.15 -15.14
N SER A 296 24.81 1.84 -14.40
CA SER A 296 23.52 1.33 -13.90
C SER A 296 22.65 0.73 -15.00
N VAL A 297 21.96 -0.38 -14.69
CA VAL A 297 20.99 -1.07 -15.56
C VAL A 297 19.58 -0.67 -15.16
N GLU A 298 18.99 0.29 -15.89
CA GLU A 298 17.66 0.86 -15.57
C GLU A 298 16.49 0.13 -16.23
N ALA A 299 16.78 -0.70 -17.24
CA ALA A 299 15.74 -1.34 -18.02
C ALA A 299 16.05 -2.81 -18.25
N LEU A 300 15.05 -3.65 -17.99
CA LEU A 300 15.07 -5.07 -18.32
C LEU A 300 13.77 -5.47 -18.99
N GLY A 301 13.86 -6.40 -19.94
CA GLY A 301 12.68 -6.96 -20.60
C GLY A 301 12.94 -8.34 -21.16
N PHE A 302 12.04 -9.28 -20.90
CA PHE A 302 12.03 -10.59 -21.55
C PHE A 302 11.29 -10.54 -22.88
N ALA A 303 11.77 -11.31 -23.86
CA ALA A 303 10.99 -11.65 -25.04
C ALA A 303 9.75 -12.48 -24.64
N PRO A 304 8.64 -12.41 -25.39
CA PRO A 304 7.40 -13.11 -25.05
C PRO A 304 7.54 -14.63 -24.91
N ASP A 305 8.53 -15.22 -25.61
CA ASP A 305 8.87 -16.64 -25.59
C ASP A 305 9.86 -17.01 -24.47
N GLY A 306 10.39 -16.04 -23.73
CA GLY A 306 11.40 -16.21 -22.69
C GLY A 306 12.78 -16.63 -23.20
N GLY A 307 12.98 -16.73 -24.52
CA GLY A 307 14.24 -17.21 -25.12
C GLY A 307 15.37 -16.19 -25.06
N LEU A 308 15.02 -14.90 -25.01
CA LEU A 308 15.94 -13.78 -24.87
C LEU A 308 15.46 -12.81 -23.79
N PHE A 309 16.38 -12.10 -23.19
CA PHE A 309 16.08 -10.88 -22.45
C PHE A 309 17.09 -9.78 -22.77
N ALA A 310 16.67 -8.54 -22.65
CA ALA A 310 17.48 -7.35 -22.92
C ALA A 310 17.74 -6.60 -21.61
N SER A 311 18.94 -6.04 -21.46
CA SER A 311 19.30 -5.07 -20.42
C SER A 311 19.77 -3.75 -21.04
N GLY A 312 19.14 -2.65 -20.66
CA GLY A 312 19.53 -1.30 -21.05
C GLY A 312 20.24 -0.59 -19.89
N SER A 313 21.37 0.05 -20.19
CA SER A 313 22.21 0.71 -19.20
C SER A 313 22.53 2.16 -19.58
N TRP A 314 22.84 2.96 -18.56
CA TRP A 314 23.43 4.30 -18.70
C TRP A 314 24.80 4.31 -19.41
N ASP A 315 25.42 3.15 -19.62
CA ASP A 315 26.62 3.04 -20.47
C ASP A 315 26.34 3.27 -21.97
N GLY A 316 25.09 3.57 -22.33
CA GLY A 316 24.66 3.84 -23.70
C GLY A 316 24.50 2.57 -24.53
N THR A 317 24.48 1.39 -23.89
CA THR A 317 24.36 0.11 -24.56
C THR A 317 23.13 -0.67 -24.12
N ILE A 318 22.61 -1.47 -25.05
CA ILE A 318 21.62 -2.51 -24.76
C ILE A 318 22.29 -3.85 -25.00
N LYS A 319 22.26 -4.74 -24.00
CA LYS A 319 22.80 -6.09 -24.13
C LYS A 319 21.66 -7.10 -24.24
N LEU A 320 21.83 -8.05 -25.16
CA LEU A 320 20.89 -9.16 -25.37
C LEU A 320 21.49 -10.42 -24.78
N TRP A 321 20.68 -11.12 -23.99
CA TRP A 321 21.07 -12.30 -23.24
C TRP A 321 20.13 -13.46 -23.57
N ASN A 322 20.64 -14.68 -23.53
CA ASN A 322 19.80 -15.86 -23.61
C ASN A 322 19.07 -16.09 -22.28
N GLY A 323 17.74 -16.26 -22.34
CA GLY A 323 16.90 -16.41 -21.14
C GLY A 323 16.99 -17.79 -20.47
N GLY A 324 17.63 -18.77 -21.11
CA GLY A 324 17.86 -20.10 -20.55
C GLY A 324 19.10 -20.17 -19.66
N ASP A 325 20.23 -19.63 -20.13
CA ASP A 325 21.55 -19.79 -19.51
C ASP A 325 22.23 -18.45 -19.14
N GLY A 326 21.67 -17.31 -19.53
CA GLY A 326 22.24 -15.99 -19.27
C GLY A 326 23.44 -15.62 -20.17
N VAL A 327 23.73 -16.38 -21.23
CA VAL A 327 24.86 -16.08 -22.12
C VAL A 327 24.57 -14.84 -22.96
N LEU A 328 25.54 -13.92 -23.03
CA LEU A 328 25.47 -12.71 -23.86
C LEU A 328 25.42 -13.09 -25.35
N ARG A 329 24.36 -12.67 -26.03
CA ARG A 329 24.10 -12.91 -27.46
C ARG A 329 24.44 -11.72 -28.35
N GLY A 330 24.38 -10.50 -27.81
CA GLY A 330 24.70 -9.31 -28.57
C GLY A 330 24.82 -8.06 -27.71
N THR A 331 25.54 -7.06 -28.22
CA THR A 331 25.55 -5.70 -27.67
C THR A 331 25.13 -4.75 -28.78
N LEU A 332 24.03 -4.03 -28.55
CA LEU A 332 23.56 -2.95 -29.38
C LEU A 332 24.09 -1.64 -28.79
N LYS A 333 24.66 -0.80 -29.64
CA LYS A 333 25.07 0.56 -29.29
C LYS A 333 24.27 1.51 -30.15
N VAL A 334 23.81 2.62 -29.57
CA VAL A 334 23.26 3.70 -30.38
C VAL A 334 24.41 4.27 -31.21
N PRO A 335 24.27 4.44 -32.54
CA PRO A 335 25.28 5.11 -33.34
C PRO A 335 25.46 6.54 -32.81
N SER A 336 26.72 6.91 -32.57
CA SER A 336 27.12 8.26 -32.17
C SER A 336 26.85 9.29 -33.24
#